data_AF-A0A074S115-F1
#
_entry.id   AF-A0A074S115-F1
#
_cell.length_a   1.000
_cell.length_b   1.000
_cell.length_c   1.000
_cell.angle_alpha   90.00
_cell.angle_beta   90.00
_cell.angle_gamma   90.00
#
_symmetry.space_group_name_H-M   'P 1'
#
loop_
_entity.id
_entity.type
_entity.pdbx_description
1 polymer ?
#
loop_
_entity_poly.entity_id
_entity_poly.type
_entity_poly.pdbx_seq_one_letter_code
_entity_poly.pdbx_strand_id
1 'polypeptide(L)'
;MNIVRSSSVRALVRTTTGLRPPIRAVQARSLHITDVLYKNKQATYSDNTDSFDEDLFASPGDVQAETKRNLSTVEPTGSTEKLEARRSERFNFTKTSIIKHPAFVFAYARLYPEKADNSNLLHGQIPIRRLKRMQGPKRALLVKMITIAATRAELLEFIDIFKTYRQVGWFIDDLARLDFIGRCIHLKAPDIALAILYHRPAFGFDIPSLSSARALMRSLLSTPHPPPDADKAPLPEDMTLPTETPLAHALLLANLFDVYALPPAETDPVSRALLLGAGAEHLKAGTDTEEANAIIQLVRESAENQAVQPKGPVLNGKDPRVKDGKLVATSQALKERGKFTSQAAQLRTNPLYNDELTASERTWIERRLDKFVKWAQEQGQDTSWIDKLKVA
;
A
#
# COMPACT_ATOMS: atom_id res chain seq x y z
N MET A 1 42.43 39.00 6.29
CA MET A 1 43.37 38.36 7.22
C MET A 1 42.83 36.96 7.55
N ASN A 2 43.39 35.94 6.90
CA ASN A 2 42.92 34.56 7.01
C ASN A 2 43.77 33.82 8.04
N ILE A 3 43.14 33.32 9.11
CA ILE A 3 43.78 32.48 10.11
C ILE A 3 43.38 31.04 9.84
N VAL A 4 44.31 30.29 9.24
CA VAL A 4 44.22 28.84 9.04
C VAL A 4 44.58 28.15 10.36
N ARG A 5 43.63 27.43 10.97
CA ARG A 5 43.89 26.54 12.12
C ARG A 5 43.97 25.11 11.63
N SER A 6 45.18 24.55 11.65
CA SER A 6 45.48 23.13 11.44
C SER A 6 45.12 22.32 12.69
N SER A 7 44.20 21.36 12.58
CA SER A 7 43.90 20.40 13.64
C SER A 7 44.70 19.11 13.44
N SER A 8 45.57 18.83 14.41
CA SER A 8 46.40 17.63 14.51
C SER A 8 45.58 16.44 14.99
N VAL A 9 45.46 15.40 14.16
CA VAL A 9 44.81 14.12 14.53
C VAL A 9 45.85 13.19 15.17
N ARG A 10 45.76 12.98 16.49
CA ARG A 10 46.49 11.91 17.18
C ARG A 10 45.68 10.61 17.11
N ALA A 11 46.22 9.62 16.40
CA ALA A 11 45.74 8.25 16.40
C ALA A 11 46.08 7.56 17.72
N LEU A 12 45.05 7.13 18.46
CA LEU A 12 45.19 6.38 19.71
C LEU A 12 44.92 4.90 19.41
N VAL A 13 46.00 4.14 19.32
CA VAL A 13 46.02 2.68 19.18
C VAL A 13 45.48 2.08 20.48
N ARG A 14 44.34 1.37 20.42
CA ARG A 14 43.83 0.56 21.53
C ARG A 14 44.26 -0.89 21.35
N THR A 15 45.06 -1.35 22.31
CA THR A 15 45.46 -2.75 22.51
C THR A 15 44.28 -3.61 22.94
N THR A 16 44.08 -4.71 22.23
CA THR A 16 43.11 -5.76 22.51
C THR A 16 43.66 -6.74 23.55
N THR A 17 43.09 -6.77 24.76
CA THR A 17 43.29 -7.86 25.72
C THR A 17 42.02 -8.67 25.82
N GLY A 18 42.09 -9.92 25.35
CA GLY A 18 41.00 -10.88 25.35
C GLY A 18 40.72 -11.45 26.74
N LEU A 19 39.43 -11.66 27.01
CA LEU A 19 38.95 -12.53 28.07
C LEU A 19 37.86 -13.43 27.47
N ARG A 20 38.17 -14.73 27.38
CA ARG A 20 37.21 -15.79 27.05
C ARG A 20 36.25 -15.97 28.22
N PRO A 21 34.93 -15.96 28.02
CA PRO A 21 34.00 -16.44 29.04
C PRO A 21 33.99 -17.98 29.10
N PRO A 22 33.71 -18.57 30.29
CA PRO A 22 33.62 -20.01 30.46
C PRO A 22 32.38 -20.60 29.78
N ILE A 23 32.59 -21.75 29.15
CA ILE A 23 31.57 -22.58 28.50
C ILE A 23 30.60 -23.07 29.58
N ARG A 24 29.35 -22.58 29.57
CA ARG A 24 28.25 -23.14 30.37
C ARG A 24 27.70 -24.36 29.65
N ALA A 25 27.71 -25.50 30.33
CA ALA A 25 27.09 -26.74 29.88
C ALA A 25 25.58 -26.52 29.65
N VAL A 26 25.13 -26.89 28.45
CA VAL A 26 23.72 -26.86 28.06
C VAL A 26 23.04 -28.10 28.65
N GLN A 27 22.21 -27.91 29.67
CA GLN A 27 21.26 -28.93 30.11
C GLN A 27 20.19 -29.11 29.03
N ALA A 28 20.15 -30.29 28.42
CA ALA A 28 19.11 -30.70 27.50
C ALA A 28 17.77 -30.73 28.24
N ARG A 29 16.86 -29.82 27.87
CA ARG A 29 15.46 -29.88 28.30
C ARG A 29 14.75 -30.89 27.40
N SER A 30 14.17 -31.91 28.03
CA SER A 30 13.32 -32.91 27.40
C SER A 30 12.12 -32.24 26.72
N LEU A 31 11.95 -32.52 25.42
CA LEU A 31 10.75 -32.17 24.67
C LEU A 31 9.59 -33.07 25.15
N HIS A 32 8.58 -32.47 25.78
CA HIS A 32 7.31 -33.14 25.98
C HIS A 32 6.59 -33.23 24.64
N ILE A 33 6.57 -34.44 24.08
CA ILE A 33 5.75 -34.79 22.93
C ILE A 33 4.34 -35.01 23.49
N THR A 34 3.42 -34.09 23.20
CA THR A 34 1.98 -34.30 23.42
C THR A 34 1.36 -34.72 22.09
N ASP A 35 0.75 -35.91 22.07
CA ASP A 35 0.05 -36.45 20.91
C ASP A 35 -1.12 -35.54 20.53
N VAL A 36 -1.01 -34.93 19.35
CA VAL A 36 -2.11 -34.20 18.71
C VAL A 36 -2.95 -35.21 17.92
N LEU A 37 -4.09 -35.58 18.50
CA LEU A 37 -5.14 -36.37 17.87
C LEU A 37 -5.72 -35.59 16.66
N TYR A 38 -5.30 -35.95 15.46
CA TYR A 38 -5.91 -35.45 14.22
C TYR A 38 -7.30 -36.08 14.05
N LYS A 39 -8.35 -35.32 14.37
CA LYS A 39 -9.72 -35.61 13.91
C LYS A 39 -9.81 -35.26 12.42
N ASN A 40 -9.66 -36.29 11.59
CA ASN A 40 -9.92 -36.24 10.16
C ASN A 40 -11.43 -35.97 9.94
N LYS A 41 -11.78 -34.77 9.43
CA LYS A 41 -13.11 -34.50 8.89
C LYS A 41 -13.04 -34.74 7.39
N GLN A 42 -13.74 -35.79 6.94
CA GLN A 42 -14.07 -36.03 5.54
C GLN A 42 -14.67 -34.77 4.91
N ALA A 43 -14.01 -34.26 3.88
CA ALA A 43 -14.57 -33.27 2.98
C ALA A 43 -15.34 -34.01 1.88
N THR A 44 -16.65 -33.83 1.85
CA THR A 44 -17.51 -34.19 0.73
C THR A 44 -17.15 -33.28 -0.43
N TYR A 45 -16.54 -33.86 -1.48
CA TYR A 45 -16.18 -33.19 -2.72
C TYR A 45 -17.44 -33.09 -3.57
N SER A 46 -18.08 -31.92 -3.59
CA SER A 46 -19.09 -31.59 -4.62
C SER A 46 -18.39 -30.87 -5.75
N ASP A 47 -18.25 -31.62 -6.84
CA ASP A 47 -17.96 -31.18 -8.20
C ASP A 47 -18.93 -30.06 -8.60
N ASN A 48 -18.40 -28.90 -8.98
CA ASN A 48 -19.10 -27.87 -9.74
C ASN A 48 -18.09 -27.20 -10.67
N THR A 49 -18.14 -27.67 -11.90
CA THR A 49 -17.59 -27.07 -13.11
C THR A 49 -18.39 -25.82 -13.50
N ASP A 50 -17.71 -24.89 -14.16
CA ASP A 50 -18.18 -23.89 -15.13
C ASP A 50 -19.43 -23.05 -14.83
N SER A 51 -19.21 -21.74 -14.65
CA SER A 51 -19.77 -20.68 -15.51
C SER A 51 -19.44 -19.31 -14.91
N PHE A 52 -18.60 -18.54 -15.62
CA PHE A 52 -18.39 -17.10 -15.40
C PHE A 52 -19.01 -16.36 -16.58
N ASP A 53 -20.34 -16.34 -16.65
CA ASP A 53 -21.10 -15.41 -17.49
C ASP A 53 -21.63 -14.27 -16.61
N GLU A 54 -20.87 -13.18 -16.56
CA GLU A 54 -21.32 -11.88 -16.04
C GLU A 54 -21.86 -11.05 -17.22
N ASP A 55 -23.11 -11.32 -17.56
CA ASP A 55 -23.92 -10.53 -18.47
C ASP A 55 -24.56 -9.36 -17.69
N LEU A 56 -23.75 -8.35 -17.37
CA LEU A 56 -24.11 -7.19 -16.51
C LEU A 56 -24.80 -6.04 -17.28
N PHE A 57 -25.43 -6.29 -18.43
CA PHE A 57 -26.11 -5.25 -19.23
C PHE A 57 -27.38 -5.71 -19.98
N ALA A 58 -28.19 -6.60 -19.41
CA ALA A 58 -29.51 -6.90 -19.96
C ALA A 58 -30.54 -5.80 -19.62
N SER A 59 -30.97 -5.07 -20.65
CA SER A 59 -32.07 -4.08 -20.66
C SER A 59 -33.41 -4.64 -20.14
N PRO A 60 -34.32 -3.78 -19.63
CA PRO A 60 -35.60 -4.22 -19.07
C PRO A 60 -36.56 -4.60 -20.20
N GLY A 61 -36.95 -5.88 -20.24
CA GLY A 61 -38.02 -6.39 -21.10
C GLY A 61 -39.22 -6.81 -20.28
N ASP A 62 -40.37 -6.27 -20.64
CA ASP A 62 -41.68 -6.37 -20.00
C ASP A 62 -42.25 -7.80 -19.83
N VAL A 63 -42.96 -7.95 -18.70
CA VAL A 63 -44.20 -8.71 -18.47
C VAL A 63 -44.20 -10.24 -18.73
N GLN A 64 -44.28 -11.01 -17.65
CA GLN A 64 -45.38 -11.98 -17.49
C GLN A 64 -45.61 -12.39 -16.03
N ALA A 65 -46.88 -12.64 -15.73
CA ALA A 65 -47.49 -12.70 -14.42
C ALA A 65 -47.45 -14.09 -13.76
N GLU A 66 -47.66 -14.07 -12.45
CA GLU A 66 -48.25 -15.12 -11.61
C GLU A 66 -47.45 -16.40 -11.36
N THR A 67 -46.88 -16.52 -10.15
CA THR A 67 -47.26 -17.59 -9.21
C THR A 67 -46.86 -17.18 -7.78
N LYS A 68 -47.86 -16.89 -6.95
CA LYS A 68 -47.71 -16.63 -5.50
C LYS A 68 -47.23 -17.90 -4.79
N ARG A 69 -45.96 -17.94 -4.38
CA ARG A 69 -45.51 -18.75 -3.24
C ARG A 69 -44.93 -17.81 -2.20
N ASN A 70 -45.64 -17.70 -1.08
CA ASN A 70 -45.20 -17.02 0.13
C ASN A 70 -43.97 -17.77 0.70
N LEU A 71 -42.78 -17.42 0.22
CA LEU A 71 -41.55 -17.66 0.96
C LEU A 71 -41.42 -16.51 1.95
N SER A 72 -41.59 -16.80 3.23
CA SER A 72 -41.24 -15.87 4.30
C SER A 72 -39.76 -15.54 4.18
N THR A 73 -39.47 -14.31 3.77
CA THR A 73 -38.17 -13.65 3.83
C THR A 73 -37.64 -13.69 5.26
N VAL A 74 -36.83 -14.70 5.57
CA VAL A 74 -36.05 -14.76 6.80
C VAL A 74 -34.87 -13.82 6.59
N GLU A 75 -34.91 -12.65 7.23
CA GLU A 75 -33.82 -11.67 7.18
C GLU A 75 -32.50 -12.28 7.72
N PRO A 76 -31.42 -12.34 6.92
CA PRO A 76 -30.13 -12.89 7.33
C PRO A 76 -29.25 -11.92 8.14
N THR A 77 -29.81 -10.82 8.65
CA THR A 77 -29.09 -9.65 9.19
C THR A 77 -28.24 -9.95 10.44
N GLY A 78 -28.59 -10.96 11.24
CA GLY A 78 -27.92 -11.19 12.52
C GLY A 78 -26.51 -11.82 12.45
N SER A 79 -26.06 -12.33 11.30
CA SER A 79 -24.78 -13.07 11.20
C SER A 79 -23.58 -12.19 10.83
N THR A 80 -23.78 -11.20 9.95
CA THR A 80 -22.74 -10.27 9.49
C THR A 80 -22.37 -9.28 10.58
N GLU A 81 -23.36 -8.70 11.25
CA GLU A 81 -23.18 -7.73 12.34
C GLU A 81 -22.38 -8.33 13.51
N LYS A 82 -22.68 -9.58 13.90
CA LYS A 82 -21.92 -10.29 14.94
C LYS A 82 -20.46 -10.52 14.55
N LEU A 83 -20.19 -10.73 13.26
CA LEU A 83 -18.84 -10.95 12.76
C LEU A 83 -18.04 -9.64 12.73
N GLU A 84 -18.68 -8.53 12.34
CA GLU A 84 -18.11 -7.19 12.40
C GLU A 84 -17.80 -6.76 13.83
N ALA A 85 -18.74 -6.92 14.76
CA ALA A 85 -18.52 -6.63 16.18
C ALA A 85 -17.32 -7.41 16.75
N ARG A 86 -17.18 -8.69 16.39
CA ARG A 86 -16.01 -9.52 16.78
C ARG A 86 -14.70 -9.04 16.14
N ARG A 87 -14.74 -8.51 14.91
CA ARG A 87 -13.56 -7.91 14.27
C ARG A 87 -13.16 -6.62 14.98
N SER A 88 -14.11 -5.73 15.26
CA SER A 88 -13.87 -4.49 16.00
C SER A 88 -13.36 -4.74 17.43
N GLU A 89 -13.86 -5.75 18.12
CA GLU A 89 -13.32 -6.16 19.43
C GLU A 89 -11.85 -6.59 19.34
N ARG A 90 -11.51 -7.42 18.34
CA ARG A 90 -10.11 -7.86 18.09
C ARG A 90 -9.21 -6.70 17.67
N PHE A 91 -9.76 -5.76 16.91
CA PHE A 91 -9.07 -4.53 16.52
C PHE A 91 -8.73 -3.72 17.77
N ASN A 92 -9.72 -3.42 18.62
CA ASN A 92 -9.54 -2.71 19.88
C ASN A 92 -8.55 -3.41 20.83
N PHE A 93 -8.61 -4.74 20.93
CA PHE A 93 -7.63 -5.51 21.70
C PHE A 93 -6.20 -5.36 21.16
N THR A 94 -6.03 -5.39 19.85
CA THR A 94 -4.71 -5.23 19.22
C THR A 94 -4.20 -3.79 19.36
N LYS A 95 -5.08 -2.80 19.17
CA LYS A 95 -4.82 -1.38 19.41
C LYS A 95 -4.37 -1.13 20.84
N THR A 96 -5.13 -1.61 21.83
CA THR A 96 -4.75 -1.44 23.24
C THR A 96 -3.41 -2.13 23.57
N SER A 97 -3.10 -3.24 22.90
CA SER A 97 -1.79 -3.90 23.05
C SER A 97 -0.63 -3.06 22.51
N ILE A 98 -0.83 -2.34 21.40
CA ILE A 98 0.15 -1.40 20.84
C ILE A 98 0.27 -0.17 21.75
N ILE A 99 -0.87 0.43 22.12
CA ILE A 99 -0.92 1.66 22.93
C ILE A 99 -0.31 1.43 24.31
N LYS A 100 -0.57 0.29 24.97
CA LYS A 100 -0.01 -0.06 26.28
C LYS A 100 1.47 -0.46 26.23
N HIS A 101 2.08 -0.58 25.04
CA HIS A 101 3.50 -0.89 24.94
C HIS A 101 4.32 0.24 25.57
N PRO A 102 5.23 -0.01 26.53
CA PRO A 102 5.83 1.05 27.35
C PRO A 102 6.64 2.07 26.52
N ALA A 103 7.28 1.62 25.43
CA ALA A 103 7.94 2.54 24.51
C ALA A 103 6.94 3.43 23.74
N PHE A 104 5.78 2.89 23.39
CA PHE A 104 4.72 3.63 22.69
C PHE A 104 4.03 4.60 23.63
N VAL A 105 3.63 4.17 24.83
CA VAL A 105 3.05 5.05 25.87
C VAL A 105 3.94 6.28 26.09
N PHE A 106 5.24 6.06 26.28
CA PHE A 106 6.21 7.13 26.52
C PHE A 106 6.28 8.10 25.33
N ALA A 107 6.30 7.58 24.11
CA ALA A 107 6.31 8.40 22.90
C ALA A 107 5.00 9.18 22.73
N TYR A 108 3.86 8.50 22.85
CA TYR A 108 2.53 9.06 22.68
C TYR A 108 2.25 10.17 23.71
N ALA A 109 2.57 9.95 24.97
CA ALA A 109 2.40 10.95 26.03
C ALA A 109 3.25 12.22 25.81
N ARG A 110 4.40 12.09 25.13
CA ARG A 110 5.24 13.24 24.78
C ARG A 110 4.61 14.09 23.66
N LEU A 111 3.82 13.48 22.79
CA LEU A 111 3.23 14.11 21.61
C LEU A 111 1.86 14.69 21.89
N TYR A 112 1.10 14.03 22.76
CA TYR A 112 -0.23 14.42 23.16
C TYR A 112 -0.32 14.54 24.68
N PRO A 113 0.34 15.55 25.29
CA PRO A 113 0.35 15.73 26.73
C PRO A 113 -1.07 15.93 27.29
N GLU A 114 -1.97 16.53 26.49
CA GLU A 114 -3.36 16.76 26.87
C GLU A 114 -4.21 15.47 26.90
N LYS A 115 -3.87 14.48 26.08
CA LYS A 115 -4.58 13.18 26.01
C LYS A 115 -3.97 12.12 26.93
N ALA A 116 -2.85 12.44 27.58
CA ALA A 116 -2.18 11.50 28.47
C ALA A 116 -2.97 11.42 29.79
N ASP A 117 -3.83 10.41 29.91
CA ASP A 117 -4.48 10.09 31.18
C ASP A 117 -3.41 9.96 32.28
N ASN A 118 -3.52 10.80 33.31
CA ASN A 118 -2.58 10.88 34.42
C ASN A 118 -2.38 9.52 35.15
N SER A 119 -3.32 8.58 34.99
CA SER A 119 -3.25 7.22 35.55
C SER A 119 -2.15 6.36 34.94
N ASN A 120 -1.70 6.62 33.71
CA ASN A 120 -0.65 5.83 33.06
C ASN A 120 0.78 6.32 33.36
N LEU A 121 0.94 7.50 33.98
CA LEU A 121 2.24 8.08 34.36
C LEU A 121 2.95 7.33 35.49
N LEU A 122 2.31 6.33 36.13
CA LEU A 122 2.98 5.37 37.01
C LEU A 122 4.11 4.59 36.32
N HIS A 123 4.22 4.65 34.98
CA HIS A 123 5.38 4.15 34.21
C HIS A 123 6.67 4.96 34.39
N GLY A 124 6.66 6.04 35.18
CA GLY A 124 7.85 6.83 35.55
C GLY A 124 8.98 6.05 36.22
N GLN A 125 8.77 4.78 36.57
CA GLN A 125 9.81 3.91 37.12
C GLN A 125 10.69 3.22 36.07
N ILE A 126 10.34 3.23 34.78
CA ILE A 126 11.21 2.62 33.76
C ILE A 126 12.35 3.60 33.43
N PRO A 127 13.62 3.25 33.69
CA PRO A 127 14.72 4.14 33.38
C PRO A 127 14.75 4.49 31.88
N ILE A 128 14.94 5.76 31.53
CA ILE A 128 15.01 6.25 30.14
C ILE A 128 15.98 5.41 29.28
N ARG A 129 17.08 4.93 29.89
CA ARG A 129 18.06 4.05 29.23
C ARG A 129 17.46 2.71 28.79
N ARG A 130 16.52 2.15 29.54
CA ARG A 130 15.81 0.91 29.20
C ARG A 130 14.79 1.16 28.10
N LEU A 131 14.06 2.27 28.14
CA LEU A 131 13.14 2.71 27.07
C LEU A 131 13.84 2.82 25.72
N LYS A 132 15.01 3.46 25.67
CA LYS A 132 15.82 3.57 24.44
C LYS A 132 16.31 2.22 23.88
N ARG A 133 16.37 1.18 24.71
CA ARG A 133 16.78 -0.18 24.30
C ARG A 133 15.60 -1.05 23.89
N MET A 134 14.38 -0.68 24.26
CA MET A 134 13.21 -1.41 23.80
C MET A 134 13.02 -1.10 22.32
N GLN A 135 12.99 -2.14 21.50
CA GLN A 135 12.50 -2.02 20.13
C GLN A 135 11.04 -1.53 20.20
N GLY A 136 10.61 -0.75 19.20
CA GLY A 136 9.22 -0.29 19.12
C GLY A 136 8.21 -1.45 19.18
N PRO A 137 6.91 -1.16 19.21
CA PRO A 137 5.88 -2.19 19.20
C PRO A 137 6.14 -3.19 18.07
N LYS A 138 5.95 -4.48 18.36
CA LYS A 138 6.27 -5.55 17.40
C LYS A 138 5.58 -5.27 16.07
N ARG A 139 6.36 -5.28 14.96
CA ARG A 139 5.86 -5.13 13.58
C ARG A 139 4.63 -6.00 13.30
N ALA A 140 4.65 -7.25 13.77
CA ALA A 140 3.55 -8.19 13.60
C ALA A 140 2.21 -7.72 14.20
N LEU A 141 2.24 -6.92 15.28
CA LEU A 141 1.03 -6.36 15.87
C LEU A 141 0.43 -5.27 14.98
N LEU A 142 1.25 -4.40 14.38
CA LEU A 142 0.77 -3.36 13.47
C LEU A 142 0.11 -3.98 12.22
N VAL A 143 0.78 -4.94 11.59
CA VAL A 143 0.24 -5.69 10.44
C VAL A 143 -1.07 -6.41 10.82
N LYS A 144 -1.10 -7.06 11.97
CA LYS A 144 -2.32 -7.70 12.49
C LYS A 144 -3.44 -6.68 12.71
N MET A 145 -3.14 -5.49 13.20
CA MET A 145 -4.14 -4.45 13.40
C MET A 145 -4.72 -3.98 12.06
N ILE A 146 -3.86 -3.74 11.05
CA ILE A 146 -4.26 -3.31 9.70
C ILE A 146 -5.20 -4.34 9.06
N THR A 147 -4.85 -5.62 9.15
CA THR A 147 -5.63 -6.71 8.56
C THR A 147 -7.00 -6.93 9.22
N ILE A 148 -7.15 -6.57 10.50
CA ILE A 148 -8.41 -6.75 11.24
C ILE A 148 -9.35 -5.54 11.11
N ALA A 149 -8.81 -4.35 10.84
CA ALA A 149 -9.60 -3.10 10.72
C ALA A 149 -10.77 -3.29 9.76
N ALA A 150 -12.01 -3.15 10.20
CA ALA A 150 -13.22 -3.43 9.44
C ALA A 150 -13.96 -2.17 8.98
N THR A 151 -13.72 -1.03 9.64
CA THR A 151 -14.46 0.21 9.37
C THR A 151 -13.54 1.36 8.98
N ARG A 152 -14.10 2.36 8.31
CA ARG A 152 -13.38 3.60 7.97
C ARG A 152 -12.89 4.34 9.23
N ALA A 153 -13.69 4.36 10.29
CA ALA A 153 -13.31 4.97 11.57
C ALA A 153 -12.08 4.29 12.18
N GLU A 154 -12.02 2.96 12.14
CA GLU A 154 -10.85 2.19 12.60
C GLU A 154 -9.59 2.49 11.76
N LEU A 155 -9.74 2.76 10.45
CA LEU A 155 -8.61 3.20 9.62
C LEU A 155 -8.07 4.57 10.02
N LEU A 156 -8.95 5.52 10.41
CA LEU A 156 -8.52 6.84 10.88
C LEU A 156 -7.71 6.76 12.17
N GLU A 157 -7.92 5.75 13.01
CA GLU A 157 -7.15 5.61 14.25
C GLU A 157 -5.66 5.31 14.00
N PHE A 158 -5.29 4.84 12.80
CA PHE A 158 -3.89 4.66 12.43
C PHE A 158 -3.14 5.97 12.27
N ILE A 159 -3.82 7.10 12.05
CA ILE A 159 -3.22 8.42 11.87
C ILE A 159 -2.33 8.76 13.07
N ASP A 160 -2.88 8.65 14.29
CA ASP A 160 -2.16 8.93 15.53
C ASP A 160 -1.00 7.94 15.76
N ILE A 161 -1.19 6.68 15.38
CA ILE A 161 -0.16 5.64 15.49
C ILE A 161 1.00 5.94 14.54
N PHE A 162 0.72 6.28 13.28
CA PHE A 162 1.75 6.60 12.28
C PHE A 162 2.52 7.87 12.62
N LYS A 163 1.86 8.93 13.11
CA LYS A 163 2.54 10.14 13.63
C LYS A 163 3.52 9.80 14.74
N THR A 164 3.06 8.99 15.70
CA THR A 164 3.90 8.53 16.82
C THR A 164 5.11 7.73 16.31
N TYR A 165 4.90 6.80 15.37
CA TYR A 165 5.98 6.04 14.75
C TYR A 165 7.00 6.96 14.09
N ARG A 166 6.54 7.93 13.30
CA ARG A 166 7.39 8.89 12.60
C ARG A 166 8.22 9.75 13.55
N GLN A 167 7.61 10.31 14.58
CA GLN A 167 8.28 11.21 15.53
C GLN A 167 9.33 10.49 16.40
N VAL A 168 9.15 9.20 16.65
CA VAL A 168 10.15 8.36 17.34
C VAL A 168 11.23 7.83 16.38
N GLY A 169 10.98 7.86 15.07
CA GLY A 169 11.85 7.26 14.06
C GLY A 169 11.69 5.75 13.95
N TRP A 170 10.52 5.20 14.28
CA TRP A 170 10.19 3.81 13.97
C TRP A 170 9.72 3.69 12.53
N PHE A 171 10.34 2.78 11.79
CA PHE A 171 10.02 2.53 10.40
C PHE A 171 8.78 1.64 10.27
N ILE A 172 7.88 2.01 9.37
CA ILE A 172 6.76 1.18 8.94
C ILE A 172 7.24 0.38 7.74
N ASP A 173 7.16 -0.95 7.85
CA ASP A 173 7.64 -1.85 6.82
C ASP A 173 6.82 -1.76 5.53
N ASP A 174 7.45 -1.96 4.38
CA ASP A 174 6.84 -1.91 3.05
C ASP A 174 5.62 -2.81 2.94
N LEU A 175 5.68 -4.02 3.53
CA LEU A 175 4.54 -4.94 3.52
C LEU A 175 3.36 -4.39 4.35
N ALA A 176 3.63 -3.75 5.48
CA ALA A 176 2.59 -3.14 6.30
C ALA A 176 1.96 -1.93 5.59
N ARG A 177 2.77 -1.16 4.85
CA ARG A 177 2.27 -0.04 4.03
C ARG A 177 1.39 -0.53 2.89
N LEU A 178 1.82 -1.61 2.21
CA LEU A 178 1.05 -2.26 1.15
C LEU A 178 -0.28 -2.81 1.69
N ASP A 179 -0.26 -3.52 2.82
CA ASP A 179 -1.46 -4.03 3.48
C ASP A 179 -2.43 -2.90 3.88
N PHE A 180 -1.89 -1.76 4.35
CA PHE A 180 -2.71 -0.61 4.73
C PHE A 180 -3.38 0.05 3.52
N ILE A 181 -2.63 0.29 2.43
CA ILE A 181 -3.19 0.82 1.18
C ILE A 181 -4.25 -0.15 0.65
N GLY A 182 -3.95 -1.45 0.61
CA GLY A 182 -4.90 -2.48 0.19
C GLY A 182 -6.17 -2.49 1.04
N ARG A 183 -6.05 -2.25 2.36
CA ARG A 183 -7.20 -2.17 3.26
C ARG A 183 -8.04 -0.92 3.03
N CYS A 184 -7.42 0.22 2.76
CA CYS A 184 -8.12 1.46 2.39
C CYS A 184 -8.95 1.27 1.11
N ILE A 185 -8.37 0.61 0.09
CA ILE A 185 -9.06 0.27 -1.16
C ILE A 185 -10.23 -0.69 -0.89
N HIS A 186 -10.01 -1.77 -0.13
CA HIS A 186 -11.06 -2.75 0.20
C HIS A 186 -12.23 -2.12 0.96
N LEU A 187 -11.96 -1.17 1.85
CA LEU A 187 -12.99 -0.46 2.61
C LEU A 187 -13.57 0.76 1.88
N LYS A 188 -13.26 0.92 0.58
CA LYS A 188 -13.72 2.06 -0.25
C LYS A 188 -13.40 3.43 0.39
N ALA A 189 -12.26 3.51 1.09
CA ALA A 189 -11.75 4.73 1.71
C ALA A 189 -10.30 5.03 1.24
N PRO A 190 -10.05 5.12 -0.09
CA PRO A 190 -8.72 5.40 -0.63
C PRO A 190 -8.23 6.83 -0.31
N ASP A 191 -9.15 7.75 0.00
CA ASP A 191 -8.89 9.13 0.43
C ASP A 191 -8.00 9.19 1.68
N ILE A 192 -8.19 8.28 2.64
CA ILE A 192 -7.36 8.19 3.85
C ILE A 192 -5.90 7.89 3.49
N ALA A 193 -5.68 6.94 2.58
CA ALA A 193 -4.34 6.61 2.12
C ALA A 193 -3.71 7.79 1.37
N LEU A 194 -4.48 8.48 0.51
CA LEU A 194 -4.02 9.67 -0.19
C LEU A 194 -3.63 10.80 0.77
N ALA A 195 -4.44 11.07 1.79
CA ALA A 195 -4.15 12.10 2.79
C ALA A 195 -2.86 11.80 3.58
N ILE A 196 -2.66 10.53 3.98
CA ILE A 196 -1.44 10.10 4.65
C ILE A 196 -0.21 10.28 3.73
N LEU A 197 -0.35 9.98 2.44
CA LEU A 197 0.71 10.14 1.45
C LEU A 197 1.02 11.62 1.18
N TYR A 198 -0.01 12.44 0.99
CA TYR A 198 0.16 13.88 0.77
C TYR A 198 0.91 14.55 1.93
N HIS A 199 0.59 14.17 3.16
CA HIS A 199 1.26 14.66 4.37
C HIS A 199 2.48 13.81 4.78
N ARG A 200 3.26 13.32 3.80
CA ARG A 200 4.45 12.47 4.01
C ARG A 200 5.35 12.90 5.18
N PRO A 201 5.71 14.19 5.40
CA PRO A 201 6.62 14.55 6.48
C PRO A 201 6.09 14.19 7.88
N ALA A 202 4.77 14.27 8.07
CA ALA A 202 4.11 13.99 9.35
C ALA A 202 4.00 12.48 9.63
N PHE A 203 3.76 11.67 8.60
CA PHE A 203 3.49 10.23 8.76
C PHE A 203 4.69 9.33 8.45
N GLY A 204 5.65 9.82 7.67
CA GLY A 204 6.76 8.99 7.16
C GLY A 204 6.29 7.79 6.34
N PHE A 205 5.16 7.94 5.65
CA PHE A 205 4.53 6.89 4.88
C PHE A 205 4.84 7.10 3.39
N ASP A 206 5.48 6.11 2.77
CA ASP A 206 5.74 6.11 1.31
C ASP A 206 5.01 4.98 0.59
N ILE A 207 4.82 5.15 -0.72
CA ILE A 207 4.21 4.15 -1.60
C ILE A 207 5.25 3.04 -1.88
N PRO A 208 4.99 1.79 -1.48
CA PRO A 208 5.99 0.72 -1.60
C PRO A 208 6.17 0.20 -3.03
N SER A 209 5.12 0.25 -3.87
CA SER A 209 5.16 -0.31 -5.23
C SER A 209 4.31 0.47 -6.23
N LEU A 210 4.73 0.49 -7.49
CA LEU A 210 3.96 1.07 -8.60
C LEU A 210 2.58 0.40 -8.74
N SER A 211 2.51 -0.92 -8.53
CA SER A 211 1.26 -1.67 -8.51
C SER A 211 0.29 -1.14 -7.45
N SER A 212 0.76 -0.85 -6.23
CA SER A 212 -0.06 -0.25 -5.18
C SER A 212 -0.53 1.17 -5.53
N ALA A 213 0.31 1.95 -6.21
CA ALA A 213 -0.02 3.29 -6.68
C ALA A 213 -1.12 3.25 -7.75
N ARG A 214 -0.99 2.37 -8.75
CA ARG A 214 -2.00 2.11 -9.78
C ARG A 214 -3.31 1.64 -9.17
N ALA A 215 -3.27 0.70 -8.22
CA ALA A 215 -4.47 0.20 -7.53
C ALA A 215 -5.17 1.31 -6.73
N LEU A 216 -4.40 2.16 -6.04
CA LEU A 216 -4.95 3.30 -5.31
C LEU A 216 -5.59 4.31 -6.26
N MET A 217 -4.93 4.64 -7.38
CA MET A 217 -5.48 5.54 -8.41
C MET A 217 -6.78 4.99 -9.01
N ARG A 218 -6.84 3.70 -9.35
CA ARG A 218 -8.09 3.03 -9.79
C ARG A 218 -9.18 3.18 -8.75
N SER A 219 -8.85 2.96 -7.47
CA SER A 219 -9.82 3.06 -6.38
C SER A 219 -10.36 4.48 -6.22
N LEU A 220 -9.49 5.51 -6.24
CA LEU A 220 -9.89 6.92 -6.12
C LEU A 220 -10.87 7.33 -7.21
N LEU A 221 -10.61 6.92 -8.46
CA LEU A 221 -11.47 7.22 -9.60
C LEU A 221 -12.78 6.43 -9.60
N SER A 222 -12.82 5.26 -8.93
CA SER A 222 -14.02 4.41 -8.88
C SER A 222 -14.92 4.73 -7.70
N THR A 223 -14.39 5.31 -6.63
CA THR A 223 -15.18 5.64 -5.44
C THR A 223 -15.98 6.92 -5.69
N PRO A 224 -17.32 6.88 -5.58
CA PRO A 224 -18.13 8.09 -5.64
C PRO A 224 -17.72 9.03 -4.50
N HIS A 225 -17.58 10.31 -4.82
CA HIS A 225 -17.29 11.35 -3.84
C HIS A 225 -18.53 12.24 -3.64
N PRO A 226 -18.97 12.49 -2.38
CA PRO A 226 -18.48 11.87 -1.15
C PRO A 226 -18.86 10.38 -1.06
N PRO A 227 -18.09 9.53 -0.35
CA PRO A 227 -18.47 8.15 -0.13
C PRO A 227 -19.91 8.07 0.41
N PRO A 228 -20.76 7.12 -0.01
CA PRO A 228 -22.15 7.03 0.46
C PRO A 228 -22.27 6.79 1.97
N ASP A 229 -21.19 6.34 2.61
CA ASP A 229 -21.06 6.17 4.07
C ASP A 229 -20.21 7.27 4.75
N ALA A 230 -19.82 8.32 4.02
CA ALA A 230 -18.93 9.39 4.49
C ALA A 230 -19.49 10.16 5.70
N ASP A 231 -20.81 10.17 5.88
CA ASP A 231 -21.48 10.80 7.00
C ASP A 231 -21.01 10.29 8.38
N LYS A 232 -20.35 9.12 8.44
CA LYS A 232 -19.99 8.50 9.74
C LYS A 232 -18.63 8.93 10.30
N ALA A 233 -17.71 9.46 9.49
CA ALA A 233 -16.43 9.97 9.98
C ALA A 233 -15.73 10.81 8.90
N PRO A 234 -15.68 12.15 8.98
CA PRO A 234 -14.87 12.95 8.06
C PRO A 234 -13.37 12.71 8.27
N LEU A 235 -12.54 13.11 7.29
CA LEU A 235 -11.10 13.21 7.53
C LEU A 235 -10.84 14.26 8.63
N PRO A 236 -9.85 14.05 9.52
CA PRO A 236 -9.41 15.07 10.46
C PRO A 236 -9.01 16.37 9.74
N GLU A 237 -9.29 17.53 10.35
CA GLU A 237 -9.02 18.85 9.75
C GLU A 237 -7.56 19.04 9.34
N ASP A 238 -6.64 18.46 10.11
CA ASP A 238 -5.19 18.49 9.87
C ASP A 238 -4.72 17.58 8.72
N MET A 239 -5.65 16.82 8.13
CA MET A 239 -5.43 15.93 6.98
C MET A 239 -6.38 16.23 5.82
N THR A 240 -6.93 17.44 5.79
CA THR A 240 -7.79 17.88 4.70
C THR A 240 -7.02 17.88 3.39
N LEU A 241 -7.56 17.17 2.41
CA LEU A 241 -7.04 17.20 1.06
C LEU A 241 -7.40 18.55 0.43
N PRO A 242 -6.52 19.14 -0.39
CA PRO A 242 -6.76 20.45 -1.00
C PRO A 242 -7.92 20.47 -2.01
N THR A 243 -8.38 19.29 -2.43
CA THR A 243 -9.37 19.12 -3.50
C THR A 243 -10.42 18.10 -3.08
N GLU A 244 -11.63 18.25 -3.61
CA GLU A 244 -12.76 17.37 -3.28
C GLU A 244 -13.11 16.41 -4.43
N THR A 245 -12.79 16.76 -5.68
CA THR A 245 -13.16 15.91 -6.83
C THR A 245 -12.30 14.63 -6.88
N PRO A 246 -12.89 13.48 -7.28
CA PRO A 246 -12.13 12.23 -7.41
C PRO A 246 -11.04 12.34 -8.49
N LEU A 247 -11.29 13.15 -9.52
CA LEU A 247 -10.33 13.48 -10.56
C LEU A 247 -9.13 14.25 -9.99
N ALA A 248 -9.37 15.27 -9.18
CA ALA A 248 -8.31 16.02 -8.52
C ALA A 248 -7.52 15.16 -7.52
N HIS A 249 -8.17 14.21 -6.82
CA HIS A 249 -7.45 13.24 -5.98
C HIS A 249 -6.53 12.34 -6.79
N ALA A 250 -6.97 11.86 -7.96
CA ALA A 250 -6.14 11.05 -8.84
C ALA A 250 -4.96 11.86 -9.41
N LEU A 251 -5.18 13.12 -9.77
CA LEU A 251 -4.13 14.07 -10.16
C LEU A 251 -3.13 14.32 -9.03
N LEU A 252 -3.63 14.56 -7.82
CA LEU A 252 -2.80 14.73 -6.65
C LEU A 252 -1.90 13.52 -6.43
N LEU A 253 -2.47 12.32 -6.54
CA LEU A 253 -1.70 11.08 -6.45
C LEU A 253 -0.69 10.95 -7.60
N ALA A 254 -1.05 11.32 -8.82
CA ALA A 254 -0.15 11.30 -9.97
C ALA A 254 1.08 12.20 -9.75
N ASN A 255 0.88 13.41 -9.21
CA ASN A 255 1.95 14.33 -8.87
C ASN A 255 2.86 13.81 -7.74
N LEU A 256 2.35 12.94 -6.88
CA LEU A 256 3.14 12.31 -5.82
C LEU A 256 4.07 11.20 -6.33
N PHE A 257 3.91 10.71 -7.57
CA PHE A 257 4.75 9.62 -8.09
C PHE A 257 6.24 10.02 -8.07
N ASP A 258 6.57 11.22 -8.52
CA ASP A 258 7.94 11.74 -8.55
C ASP A 258 8.52 11.88 -7.12
N VAL A 259 7.71 12.34 -6.17
CA VAL A 259 8.09 12.48 -4.75
C VAL A 259 8.46 11.13 -4.13
N TYR A 260 7.86 10.06 -4.63
CA TYR A 260 8.06 8.69 -4.17
C TYR A 260 9.03 7.88 -5.03
N ALA A 261 9.76 8.53 -5.94
CA ALA A 261 10.69 7.88 -6.86
C ALA A 261 10.01 6.76 -7.69
N LEU A 262 8.71 6.91 -7.95
CA LEU A 262 7.99 6.12 -8.94
C LEU A 262 8.22 6.76 -10.32
N PRO A 263 8.12 5.98 -11.42
CA PRO A 263 8.05 6.58 -12.75
C PRO A 263 6.92 7.62 -12.79
N PRO A 264 7.11 8.79 -13.43
CA PRO A 264 6.05 9.80 -13.52
C PRO A 264 4.76 9.16 -14.05
N ALA A 265 3.60 9.53 -13.51
CA ALA A 265 2.32 8.93 -13.87
C ALA A 265 2.02 9.02 -15.38
N GLU A 266 2.54 10.04 -16.03
CA GLU A 266 2.47 10.26 -17.49
C GLU A 266 3.32 9.28 -18.30
N THR A 267 4.31 8.65 -17.68
CA THR A 267 5.14 7.62 -18.33
C THR A 267 4.58 6.22 -18.06
N ASP A 268 3.71 6.06 -17.07
CA ASP A 268 3.05 4.80 -16.79
C ASP A 268 1.81 4.61 -17.68
N PRO A 269 1.73 3.56 -18.53
CA PRO A 269 0.59 3.38 -19.42
C PRO A 269 -0.73 3.10 -18.70
N VAL A 270 -0.69 2.47 -17.52
CA VAL A 270 -1.91 2.24 -16.71
C VAL A 270 -2.44 3.57 -16.18
N SER A 271 -1.60 4.34 -15.49
CA SER A 271 -1.99 5.65 -14.95
C SER A 271 -2.47 6.60 -16.04
N ARG A 272 -1.79 6.66 -17.20
CA ARG A 272 -2.27 7.44 -18.36
C ARG A 272 -3.68 7.05 -18.81
N ALA A 273 -3.91 5.76 -19.03
CA ALA A 273 -5.22 5.27 -19.48
C ALA A 273 -6.33 5.55 -18.45
N LEU A 274 -6.00 5.50 -17.15
CA LEU A 274 -6.91 5.86 -16.08
C LEU A 274 -7.25 7.35 -16.09
N LEU A 275 -6.24 8.22 -16.16
CA LEU A 275 -6.41 9.67 -16.17
C LEU A 275 -7.18 10.15 -17.41
N LEU A 276 -6.87 9.64 -18.60
CA LEU A 276 -7.60 9.96 -19.83
C LEU A 276 -9.05 9.49 -19.76
N GLY A 277 -9.28 8.26 -19.28
CA GLY A 277 -10.63 7.73 -19.14
C GLY A 277 -11.48 8.56 -18.18
N ALA A 278 -10.91 8.95 -17.03
CA ALA A 278 -11.58 9.78 -16.05
C ALA A 278 -11.83 11.21 -16.58
N GLY A 279 -10.84 11.83 -17.24
CA GLY A 279 -11.01 13.14 -17.86
C GLY A 279 -12.14 13.17 -18.90
N ALA A 280 -12.22 12.17 -19.77
CA ALA A 280 -13.32 12.06 -20.73
C ALA A 280 -14.68 11.86 -20.04
N GLU A 281 -14.75 11.07 -18.98
CA GLU A 281 -15.99 10.88 -18.20
C GLU A 281 -16.46 12.18 -17.54
N HIS A 282 -15.54 12.95 -16.95
CA HIS A 282 -15.87 14.26 -16.37
C HIS A 282 -16.30 15.29 -17.43
N LEU A 283 -15.66 15.31 -18.61
CA LEU A 283 -16.07 16.18 -19.72
C LEU A 283 -17.46 15.82 -20.25
N LYS A 284 -17.78 14.52 -20.33
CA LYS A 284 -19.13 14.06 -20.69
C LYS A 284 -20.18 14.46 -19.65
N ALA A 285 -19.81 14.41 -18.37
CA ALA A 285 -20.70 14.80 -17.28
C ALA A 285 -20.87 16.33 -17.16
N GLY A 286 -19.92 17.11 -17.69
CA GLY A 286 -19.94 18.57 -17.63
C GLY A 286 -19.63 19.17 -16.26
N THR A 287 -19.07 18.39 -15.32
CA THR A 287 -18.84 18.84 -13.93
C THR A 287 -17.57 19.67 -13.78
N ASP A 288 -16.44 19.23 -14.37
CA ASP A 288 -15.10 19.81 -14.12
C ASP A 288 -14.28 19.91 -15.41
N THR A 289 -14.69 20.81 -16.30
CA THR A 289 -14.10 20.88 -17.65
C THR A 289 -12.64 21.34 -17.64
N GLU A 290 -12.24 22.21 -16.70
CA GLU A 290 -10.86 22.73 -16.63
C GLU A 290 -9.85 21.65 -16.21
N GLU A 291 -10.10 20.94 -15.11
CA GLU A 291 -9.22 19.87 -14.62
C GLU A 291 -9.10 18.73 -15.64
N ALA A 292 -10.22 18.34 -16.25
CA ALA A 292 -10.24 17.29 -17.25
C ALA A 292 -9.47 17.68 -18.52
N ASN A 293 -9.59 18.92 -18.99
CA ASN A 293 -8.81 19.42 -20.11
C ASN A 293 -7.31 19.50 -19.78
N ALA A 294 -6.97 19.95 -18.58
CA ALA A 294 -5.58 20.01 -18.12
C ALA A 294 -4.93 18.62 -18.11
N ILE A 295 -5.65 17.58 -17.67
CA ILE A 295 -5.18 16.19 -17.72
C ILE A 295 -4.93 15.72 -19.14
N ILE A 296 -5.89 15.94 -20.04
CA ILE A 296 -5.77 15.50 -21.42
C ILE A 296 -4.58 16.19 -22.09
N GLN A 297 -4.40 17.48 -21.84
CA GLN A 297 -3.26 18.24 -22.34
C GLN A 297 -1.93 17.72 -21.78
N LEU A 298 -1.85 17.50 -20.47
CA LEU A 298 -0.65 16.98 -19.80
C LEU A 298 -0.24 15.61 -20.36
N VAL A 299 -1.20 14.68 -20.52
CA VAL A 299 -0.91 13.36 -21.11
C VAL A 299 -0.53 13.48 -22.60
N ARG A 300 -1.14 14.40 -23.35
CA ARG A 300 -0.80 14.67 -24.76
C ARG A 300 0.62 15.17 -24.90
N GLU A 301 1.00 16.19 -24.13
CA GLU A 301 2.36 16.77 -24.13
C GLU A 301 3.40 15.69 -23.80
N SER A 302 3.12 14.85 -22.81
CA SER A 302 4.00 13.73 -22.46
C SER A 302 4.12 12.68 -23.58
N ALA A 303 3.02 12.39 -24.28
CA ALA A 303 3.00 11.44 -25.40
C ALA A 303 3.80 11.96 -26.61
N GLU A 304 3.70 13.25 -26.89
CA GLU A 304 4.43 13.89 -27.99
C GLU A 304 5.94 13.98 -27.70
N ASN A 305 6.30 14.25 -26.44
CA ASN A 305 7.70 14.33 -25.99
C ASN A 305 8.39 12.96 -25.87
N GLN A 306 7.63 11.85 -25.78
CA GLN A 306 8.17 10.49 -25.72
C GLN A 306 8.83 9.99 -27.02
N ALA A 307 9.00 10.85 -28.04
CA ALA A 307 9.56 10.51 -29.35
C ALA A 307 10.99 9.93 -29.35
N VAL A 308 11.73 9.91 -28.21
CA VAL A 308 13.10 9.38 -28.16
C VAL A 308 13.39 8.71 -26.80
N GLN A 309 12.77 7.59 -26.49
CA GLN A 309 13.36 6.64 -25.53
C GLN A 309 14.05 5.53 -26.34
N PRO A 310 15.40 5.40 -26.28
CA PRO A 310 16.05 4.26 -26.90
C PRO A 310 15.46 3.01 -26.27
N LYS A 311 15.03 2.04 -27.10
CA LYS A 311 14.69 0.69 -26.65
C LYS A 311 15.73 0.28 -25.60
N GLY A 312 15.31 0.24 -24.33
CA GLY A 312 16.17 -0.25 -23.26
C GLY A 312 16.75 -1.60 -23.70
N PRO A 313 18.00 -1.93 -23.33
CA PRO A 313 18.65 -3.13 -23.80
C PRO A 313 17.72 -4.32 -23.51
N VAL A 314 17.18 -4.88 -24.59
CA VAL A 314 16.43 -6.14 -24.54
C VAL A 314 17.41 -7.12 -23.90
N LEU A 315 17.13 -7.54 -22.67
CA LEU A 315 17.87 -8.61 -22.03
C LEU A 315 17.64 -9.85 -22.90
N ASN A 316 18.54 -10.07 -23.85
CA ASN A 316 18.56 -11.25 -24.68
C ASN A 316 18.57 -12.44 -23.72
N GLY A 317 17.55 -13.30 -23.80
CA GLY A 317 17.45 -14.57 -23.06
C GLY A 317 18.53 -15.60 -23.43
N LYS A 318 19.67 -15.15 -23.96
CA LYS A 318 20.87 -15.92 -24.29
C LYS A 318 22.03 -15.61 -23.33
N ASP A 319 21.75 -15.25 -22.09
CA ASP A 319 22.78 -15.19 -21.06
C ASP A 319 23.14 -16.64 -20.67
N PRO A 320 24.36 -17.15 -20.95
CA PRO A 320 24.67 -18.58 -20.95
C PRO A 320 24.83 -19.23 -19.56
N ARG A 321 24.26 -18.62 -18.51
CA ARG A 321 24.45 -19.06 -17.11
C ARG A 321 23.34 -19.97 -16.57
N VAL A 322 22.37 -20.33 -17.38
CA VAL A 322 21.36 -21.34 -17.04
C VAL A 322 21.49 -22.52 -18.00
N LYS A 323 22.38 -23.46 -17.66
CA LYS A 323 22.31 -24.82 -18.20
C LYS A 323 21.50 -25.69 -17.22
N ASP A 324 20.49 -26.37 -17.76
CA ASP A 324 19.78 -27.50 -17.16
C ASP A 324 18.86 -27.25 -15.96
N GLY A 325 18.22 -26.07 -15.88
CA GLY A 325 17.06 -25.87 -15.01
C GLY A 325 17.29 -26.06 -13.50
N LYS A 326 18.55 -26.19 -13.06
CA LYS A 326 18.96 -26.23 -11.66
C LYS A 326 19.90 -25.07 -11.39
N LEU A 327 19.42 -24.11 -10.60
CA LEU A 327 20.27 -23.13 -9.94
C LEU A 327 21.23 -23.88 -9.01
N VAL A 328 22.44 -24.18 -9.51
CA VAL A 328 23.54 -24.64 -8.66
C VAL A 328 23.94 -23.45 -7.79
N ALA A 329 23.34 -23.37 -6.60
CA ALA A 329 23.85 -22.55 -5.52
C ALA A 329 25.19 -23.16 -5.10
N THR A 330 26.28 -22.75 -5.73
CA THR A 330 27.61 -23.12 -5.28
C THR A 330 27.78 -22.61 -3.84
N SER A 331 28.25 -23.49 -2.96
CA SER A 331 28.46 -23.24 -1.52
C SER A 331 29.39 -22.05 -1.22
N GLN A 332 30.10 -21.55 -2.24
CA GLN A 332 30.89 -20.32 -2.19
C GLN A 332 30.01 -19.06 -2.15
N ALA A 333 28.88 -19.04 -2.86
CA ALA A 333 27.89 -17.95 -2.82
C ALA A 333 27.14 -17.86 -1.48
N LEU A 334 27.07 -18.96 -0.72
CA LEU A 334 26.52 -18.97 0.65
C LEU A 334 27.56 -18.51 1.69
N LYS A 335 28.85 -18.69 1.45
CA LYS A 335 29.92 -18.20 2.33
C LYS A 335 30.11 -16.69 2.25
N GLU A 336 29.76 -16.07 1.12
CA GLU A 336 29.74 -14.61 0.95
C GLU A 336 28.48 -13.93 1.53
N ARG A 337 27.44 -14.70 1.91
CA ARG A 337 26.23 -14.15 2.57
C ARG A 337 26.46 -13.57 3.97
N GLY A 338 27.61 -13.80 4.60
CA GLY A 338 27.93 -13.30 5.93
C GLY A 338 28.51 -11.88 5.98
N LYS A 339 28.75 -11.23 4.84
CA LYS A 339 29.35 -9.88 4.77
C LYS A 339 28.54 -8.95 3.86
N PHE A 340 27.24 -8.82 4.12
CA PHE A 340 26.40 -7.84 3.43
C PHE A 340 26.47 -6.46 4.11
N THR A 341 27.59 -5.76 3.88
CA THR A 341 27.65 -4.30 3.88
C THR A 341 28.23 -3.90 2.54
N SER A 342 27.57 -3.00 1.82
CA SER A 342 27.91 -2.42 0.50
C SER A 342 27.16 -3.02 -0.72
N GLN A 343 26.57 -2.12 -1.50
CA GLN A 343 26.00 -2.23 -2.86
C GLN A 343 25.03 -3.36 -3.22
N ALA A 344 25.28 -4.62 -2.88
CA ALA A 344 24.39 -5.73 -3.27
C ALA A 344 23.07 -5.77 -2.47
N ALA A 345 23.04 -5.16 -1.28
CA ALA A 345 21.79 -4.89 -0.56
C ALA A 345 21.03 -3.69 -1.17
N GLN A 346 21.75 -2.68 -1.70
CA GLN A 346 21.14 -1.55 -2.43
C GLN A 346 20.61 -1.95 -3.82
N LEU A 347 21.26 -2.91 -4.49
CA LEU A 347 20.73 -3.52 -5.72
C LEU A 347 19.58 -4.51 -5.46
N ARG A 348 19.35 -4.92 -4.20
CA ARG A 348 18.14 -5.63 -3.77
C ARG A 348 17.04 -4.69 -3.26
N THR A 349 17.39 -3.44 -2.98
CA THR A 349 16.46 -2.32 -2.96
C THR A 349 16.39 -1.63 -4.34
N ASN A 350 16.84 -2.28 -5.42
CA ASN A 350 16.20 -2.01 -6.70
C ASN A 350 14.73 -2.28 -6.42
N PRO A 351 13.88 -1.25 -6.53
CA PRO A 351 12.48 -1.45 -6.22
C PRO A 351 12.01 -2.65 -7.02
N LEU A 352 11.30 -3.55 -6.34
CA LEU A 352 10.59 -4.69 -6.93
C LEU A 352 9.45 -4.18 -7.83
N TYR A 353 9.76 -3.26 -8.75
CA TYR A 353 8.92 -2.90 -9.85
C TYR A 353 9.13 -4.00 -10.88
N ASN A 354 8.32 -5.05 -10.78
CA ASN A 354 7.96 -5.77 -11.99
C ASN A 354 7.13 -4.78 -12.81
N ASP A 355 7.82 -3.94 -13.59
CA ASP A 355 7.22 -2.99 -14.54
C ASP A 355 6.50 -3.69 -15.68
N GLU A 356 6.62 -5.02 -15.76
CA GLU A 356 5.95 -5.84 -16.75
C GLU A 356 4.44 -5.80 -16.56
N LEU A 357 3.77 -5.08 -17.47
CA LEU A 357 2.34 -5.12 -17.63
C LEU A 357 1.88 -6.55 -17.88
N THR A 358 0.94 -7.01 -17.06
CA THR A 358 0.26 -8.28 -17.27
C THR A 358 -0.54 -8.25 -18.58
N ALA A 359 -0.75 -9.41 -19.22
CA ALA A 359 -1.54 -9.47 -20.45
C ALA A 359 -2.97 -8.94 -20.27
N SER A 360 -3.56 -9.16 -19.09
CA SER A 360 -4.86 -8.59 -18.71
C SER A 360 -4.81 -7.07 -18.58
N GLU A 361 -3.73 -6.49 -18.05
CA GLU A 361 -3.58 -5.03 -17.99
C GLU A 361 -3.41 -4.41 -19.38
N ARG A 362 -2.63 -5.04 -20.28
CA ARG A 362 -2.47 -4.54 -21.66
C ARG A 362 -3.80 -4.50 -22.41
N THR A 363 -4.53 -5.62 -22.40
CA THR A 363 -5.86 -5.71 -23.02
C THR A 363 -6.86 -4.74 -22.39
N TRP A 364 -6.78 -4.52 -21.07
CA TRP A 364 -7.61 -3.52 -20.39
C TRP A 364 -7.24 -2.08 -20.82
N ILE A 365 -5.95 -1.75 -20.91
CA ILE A 365 -5.46 -0.44 -21.38
C ILE A 365 -5.95 -0.18 -22.80
N GLU A 366 -5.74 -1.12 -23.72
CA GLU A 366 -6.18 -0.99 -25.12
C GLU A 366 -7.67 -0.69 -25.23
N ARG A 367 -8.50 -1.48 -24.53
CA ARG A 367 -9.96 -1.24 -24.49
C ARG A 367 -10.33 0.13 -23.94
N ARG A 368 -9.61 0.61 -22.93
CA ARG A 368 -9.88 1.93 -22.32
C ARG A 368 -9.45 3.06 -23.25
N LEU A 369 -8.30 2.94 -23.91
CA LEU A 369 -7.83 3.89 -24.91
C LEU A 369 -8.75 3.92 -26.13
N ASP A 370 -9.23 2.77 -26.62
CA ASP A 370 -10.18 2.73 -27.75
C ASP A 370 -11.51 3.43 -27.41
N LYS A 371 -12.00 3.29 -26.17
CA LYS A 371 -13.18 4.04 -25.69
C LYS A 371 -12.90 5.55 -25.68
N PHE A 372 -11.70 5.96 -25.27
CA PHE A 372 -11.29 7.36 -25.28
C PHE A 372 -11.17 7.92 -26.71
N VAL A 373 -10.57 7.15 -27.64
CA VAL A 373 -10.48 7.51 -29.07
C VAL A 373 -11.86 7.75 -29.67
N LYS A 374 -12.82 6.83 -29.43
CA LYS A 374 -14.20 6.99 -29.91
C LYS A 374 -14.83 8.28 -29.41
N TRP A 375 -14.69 8.55 -28.10
CA TRP A 375 -15.19 9.80 -27.53
C TRP A 375 -14.50 11.03 -28.13
N ALA A 376 -13.18 11.03 -28.27
CA ALA A 376 -12.44 12.16 -28.83
C ALA A 376 -12.85 12.44 -30.29
N GLN A 377 -13.10 11.40 -31.08
CA GLN A 377 -13.63 11.51 -32.44
C GLN A 377 -15.04 12.10 -32.48
N GLU A 378 -15.93 11.69 -31.58
CA GLU A 378 -17.26 12.29 -31.43
C GLU A 378 -17.19 13.79 -31.11
N GLN A 379 -16.15 14.23 -30.40
CA GLN A 379 -15.88 15.63 -30.08
C GLN A 379 -15.06 16.37 -31.15
N GLY A 380 -14.71 15.72 -32.27
CA GLY A 380 -13.89 16.32 -33.33
C GLY A 380 -12.44 16.62 -32.95
N GLN A 381 -11.89 15.94 -31.94
CA GLN A 381 -10.50 16.10 -31.51
C GLN A 381 -9.54 15.19 -32.31
N ASP A 382 -8.30 15.63 -32.49
CA ASP A 382 -7.26 14.78 -33.08
C ASP A 382 -6.86 13.64 -32.12
N THR A 383 -6.91 12.41 -32.63
CA THR A 383 -6.59 11.17 -31.92
C THR A 383 -5.26 10.55 -32.31
N SER A 384 -4.52 11.14 -33.25
CA SER A 384 -3.27 10.59 -33.79
C SER A 384 -2.20 10.30 -32.72
N TRP A 385 -2.17 11.10 -31.64
CA TRP A 385 -1.25 10.93 -30.53
C TRP A 385 -1.60 9.75 -29.62
N ILE A 386 -2.85 9.27 -29.60
CA ILE A 386 -3.29 8.15 -28.77
C ILE A 386 -2.74 6.82 -29.31
N ASP A 387 -2.56 6.70 -30.63
CA ASP A 387 -1.96 5.50 -31.22
C ASP A 387 -0.49 5.33 -30.79
N LYS A 388 0.20 6.43 -30.44
CA LYS A 388 1.55 6.37 -29.83
C LYS A 388 1.52 5.85 -28.39
N LEU A 389 0.37 5.91 -27.72
CA LEU A 389 0.18 5.45 -26.34
C LEU A 389 -0.23 3.98 -26.24
N LYS A 390 -0.73 3.39 -27.33
CA LYS A 390 -1.02 1.95 -27.38
C LYS A 390 0.30 1.21 -27.25
N VAL A 391 0.53 0.67 -26.06
CA VAL A 391 1.77 -0.01 -25.66
C VAL A 391 2.05 -1.18 -26.62
N ALA A 392 3.26 -1.21 -27.18
CA ALA A 392 3.83 -2.37 -27.88
C ALA A 392 4.35 -3.42 -26.89
#